data_AF-A0A0D6AX42-F1
#
_entry.id   AF-A0A0D6AX42-F1
#
_cell.length_a   1.000
_cell.length_b   1.000
_cell.length_c   1.000
_cell.angle_alpha   90.00
_cell.angle_beta   90.00
_cell.angle_gamma   90.00
#
_symmetry.space_group_name_H-M   'P 1'
#
loop_
_entity.id
_entity.type
_entity.pdbx_description
1 polymer ?
#
loop_
_entity_poly.entity_id
_entity_poly.type
_entity_poly.pdbx_seq_one_letter_code
_entity_poly.pdbx_strand_id
1 'polypeptide(L)'
;MNDLTQLIVENPIIVHACVISRSGYCQRYLDKYGEKTWEMMKSAFSILLERCAKYAFANNEKIMIYYEKMGKKEDKLIEQYFQEIKEQGLPFDSNNSEKYSPLSIKELNLILSGIEGKTKNRPKLQLADLCLYPVVRSKDNPENKAFIALKENNLIIDQKLGTEQVSSTGLKYYCFY
;
A
#
# COMPACT_ATOMS: atom_id res chain seq x y z
N MET A 1 3.30 -22.44 16.93
CA MET A 1 3.40 -21.19 16.17
C MET A 1 4.69 -20.49 16.62
N ASN A 2 5.44 -19.80 15.75
CA ASN A 2 6.65 -19.06 16.19
C ASN A 2 6.21 -17.81 16.98
N ASP A 3 6.95 -17.44 18.03
CA ASP A 3 6.69 -16.30 18.93
C ASP A 3 6.42 -15.00 18.17
N LEU A 4 7.21 -14.75 17.12
CA LEU A 4 7.05 -13.58 16.24
C LEU A 4 5.73 -13.59 15.44
N THR A 5 5.29 -14.75 14.96
CA THR A 5 4.02 -14.86 14.24
C THR A 5 2.85 -14.60 15.17
N GLN A 6 2.92 -15.12 16.39
CA GLN A 6 1.92 -14.89 17.43
C GLN A 6 1.80 -13.40 17.75
N LEU A 7 2.93 -12.72 17.97
CA LEU A 7 2.96 -11.28 18.19
C LEU A 7 2.28 -10.51 17.06
N ILE A 8 2.51 -10.86 15.79
CA ILE A 8 1.85 -10.17 14.66
C ILE A 8 0.35 -10.41 14.67
N VAL A 9 -0.10 -11.67 14.87
CA VAL A 9 -1.52 -12.00 14.71
C VAL A 9 -2.40 -11.51 15.86
N GLU A 10 -1.81 -11.28 17.04
CA GLU A 10 -2.51 -10.72 18.20
C GLU A 10 -2.71 -9.19 18.12
N ASN A 11 -2.03 -8.51 17.18
CA ASN A 11 -2.21 -7.08 16.99
C ASN A 11 -3.47 -6.76 16.15
N PRO A 12 -4.24 -5.71 16.51
CA PRO A 12 -5.45 -5.31 15.79
C PRO A 12 -5.10 -4.53 14.51
N ILE A 13 -4.50 -5.21 13.54
CA ILE A 13 -4.04 -4.62 12.28
C ILE A 13 -4.81 -5.14 11.08
N ILE A 14 -4.82 -4.34 10.02
CA ILE A 14 -5.25 -4.75 8.69
C ILE A 14 -4.09 -4.51 7.74
N VAL A 15 -3.66 -5.57 7.06
CA VAL A 15 -2.52 -5.57 6.16
C VAL A 15 -3.00 -5.21 4.76
N HIS A 16 -2.62 -4.01 4.32
CA HIS A 16 -2.68 -3.58 2.92
C HIS A 16 -1.28 -3.61 2.31
N ALA A 17 -1.18 -3.94 1.02
CA ALA A 17 0.07 -3.85 0.30
C ALA A 17 -0.14 -3.58 -1.19
N CYS A 18 0.82 -2.84 -1.77
CA CYS A 18 1.07 -2.81 -3.19
C CYS A 18 2.47 -3.39 -3.45
N VAL A 19 2.51 -4.55 -4.09
CA VAL A 19 3.74 -5.24 -4.48
C VAL A 19 3.96 -5.00 -5.97
N ILE A 20 5.13 -4.49 -6.34
CA ILE A 20 5.51 -4.27 -7.74
C ILE A 20 6.61 -5.25 -8.13
N SER A 21 6.40 -5.99 -9.21
CA SER A 21 7.50 -6.71 -9.87
C SER A 21 8.38 -5.71 -10.60
N ARG A 22 9.63 -5.56 -10.14
CA ARG A 22 10.58 -4.61 -10.74
C ARG A 22 10.86 -4.94 -12.20
N SER A 23 11.10 -6.22 -12.52
CA SER A 23 11.35 -6.67 -13.89
C SER A 23 10.16 -6.35 -14.80
N GLY A 24 8.95 -6.68 -14.37
CA GLY A 24 7.75 -6.40 -15.15
C GLY A 24 7.43 -4.91 -15.26
N TYR A 25 7.76 -4.10 -14.24
CA TYR A 25 7.61 -2.65 -14.31
C TYR A 25 8.58 -2.04 -15.32
N CYS A 26 9.86 -2.43 -15.27
CA CYS A 26 10.86 -2.00 -16.25
C CYS A 26 10.45 -2.43 -17.66
N GLN A 27 10.06 -3.69 -17.87
CA GLN A 27 9.60 -4.17 -19.18
C GLN A 27 8.45 -3.32 -19.76
N ARG A 28 7.57 -2.80 -18.90
CA ARG A 28 6.41 -2.01 -19.32
C ARG A 28 6.69 -0.52 -19.50
N TYR A 29 7.60 0.03 -18.70
CA TYR A 29 7.71 1.49 -18.54
C TYR A 29 9.13 2.06 -18.72
N LEU A 30 10.12 1.22 -19.04
CA LEU A 30 11.51 1.68 -19.23
C LEU A 30 11.60 2.80 -20.27
N ASP A 31 10.93 2.66 -21.41
CA ASP A 31 10.96 3.68 -22.48
C ASP A 31 10.32 5.00 -22.05
N LYS A 32 9.35 4.95 -21.13
CA LYS A 32 8.59 6.13 -20.68
C LYS A 32 9.27 6.87 -19.53
N TYR A 33 9.83 6.15 -18.57
CA TYR A 33 10.32 6.71 -17.30
C TYR A 33 11.82 6.54 -17.08
N GLY A 34 12.49 5.76 -17.95
CA GLY A 34 13.89 5.40 -17.80
C GLY A 34 14.13 4.46 -16.61
N GLU A 35 15.40 4.38 -16.19
CA GLU A 35 15.84 3.45 -15.15
C GLU A 35 15.59 3.93 -13.71
N LYS A 36 15.21 5.21 -13.55
CA LYS A 36 14.98 5.80 -12.22
C LYS A 36 13.73 5.18 -11.58
N THR A 37 13.85 4.81 -10.30
CA THR A 37 12.79 4.10 -9.58
C THR A 37 11.69 5.02 -9.03
N TRP A 38 11.82 6.34 -9.15
CA TRP A 38 10.88 7.28 -8.53
C TRP A 38 9.45 7.11 -9.04
N GLU A 39 9.25 6.97 -10.36
CA GLU A 39 7.92 6.75 -10.94
C GLU A 39 7.29 5.43 -10.49
N MET A 40 8.11 4.40 -10.29
CA MET A 40 7.69 3.12 -9.72
C MET A 40 7.25 3.28 -8.26
N MET A 41 8.01 4.02 -7.46
CA MET A 41 7.68 4.31 -6.06
C MET A 41 6.39 5.13 -5.94
N LYS A 42 6.21 6.16 -6.79
CA LYS A 42 4.95 6.92 -6.87
C LYS A 42 3.77 6.00 -7.22
N SER A 43 3.95 5.12 -8.19
CA SER A 43 2.91 4.14 -8.57
C SER A 43 2.52 3.26 -7.37
N ALA A 44 3.50 2.73 -6.63
CA ALA A 44 3.23 1.93 -5.43
C ALA A 44 2.48 2.75 -4.37
N PHE A 45 2.95 3.96 -4.09
CA PHE A 45 2.36 4.86 -3.10
C PHE A 45 0.92 5.22 -3.43
N SER A 46 0.64 5.67 -4.67
CA SER A 46 -0.72 6.05 -5.10
C SER A 46 -1.68 4.87 -5.03
N ILE A 47 -1.27 3.70 -5.52
CA ILE A 47 -2.11 2.51 -5.53
C ILE A 47 -2.42 2.06 -4.09
N LEU A 48 -1.40 2.03 -3.22
CA LEU A 48 -1.59 1.65 -1.82
C LEU A 48 -2.49 2.64 -1.10
N LEU A 49 -2.22 3.95 -1.26
CA LEU A 49 -2.99 5.01 -0.63
C LEU A 49 -4.45 4.97 -1.04
N GLU A 50 -4.74 4.82 -2.33
CA GLU A 50 -6.10 4.70 -2.85
C GLU A 50 -6.87 3.54 -2.20
N ARG A 51 -6.23 2.38 -2.13
CA ARG A 51 -6.84 1.16 -1.60
C ARG A 51 -7.14 1.29 -0.11
N CYS A 52 -6.19 1.84 0.65
CA CYS A 52 -6.42 2.17 2.05
C CYS A 52 -7.53 3.22 2.22
N ALA A 53 -7.51 4.28 1.41
CA ALA A 53 -8.48 5.37 1.48
C ALA A 53 -9.90 4.90 1.16
N LYS A 54 -10.07 4.02 0.17
CA LYS A 54 -11.37 3.40 -0.13
C LYS A 54 -11.92 2.61 1.05
N TYR A 55 -11.08 1.80 1.68
CA TYR A 55 -11.48 1.04 2.85
C TYR A 55 -11.86 1.96 4.01
N ALA A 56 -11.03 2.97 4.33
CA ALA A 56 -11.34 3.94 5.38
C ALA A 56 -12.60 4.74 5.08
N PHE A 57 -12.81 5.16 3.83
CA PHE A 57 -14.00 5.90 3.39
C PHE A 57 -15.28 5.11 3.60
N ALA A 58 -15.30 3.82 3.21
CA ALA A 58 -16.44 2.94 3.43
C ALA A 58 -16.77 2.71 4.92
N ASN A 59 -15.78 2.87 5.80
CA ASN A 59 -15.93 2.73 7.25
C ASN A 59 -16.02 4.08 7.99
N ASN A 60 -16.07 5.20 7.28
CA ASN A 60 -16.09 6.56 7.84
C ASN A 60 -14.90 6.85 8.79
N GLU A 61 -13.71 6.35 8.43
CA GLU A 61 -12.45 6.51 9.18
C GLU A 61 -11.51 7.53 8.54
N LYS A 62 -10.49 7.97 9.28
CA LYS A 62 -9.42 8.86 8.78
C LYS A 62 -8.07 8.15 8.77
N ILE A 63 -7.22 8.52 7.83
CA ILE A 63 -5.88 7.95 7.65
C ILE A 63 -4.82 8.97 8.03
N MET A 64 -3.87 8.53 8.87
CA MET A 64 -2.58 9.20 9.10
C MET A 64 -1.48 8.31 8.53
N ILE A 65 -0.63 8.86 7.67
CA ILE A 65 0.46 8.11 7.04
C ILE A 65 1.73 8.27 7.87
N TYR A 66 2.36 7.16 8.18
CA TYR A 66 3.70 7.14 8.79
C TYR A 66 4.66 6.44 7.84
N TYR A 67 5.85 7.00 7.66
CA TYR A 67 6.91 6.41 6.85
C TYR A 67 8.25 6.36 7.62
N GLU A 68 9.13 5.43 7.25
CA GLU A 68 10.49 5.38 7.79
C GLU A 68 11.36 6.47 7.13
N LYS A 69 11.94 7.35 7.95
CA LYS A 69 12.87 8.38 7.46
C LYS A 69 14.13 7.75 6.89
N MET A 70 14.54 8.23 5.72
CA MET A 70 15.71 7.72 4.98
C MET A 70 16.78 8.81 4.83
N GLY A 71 16.35 10.05 4.56
CA GLY A 71 17.24 11.16 4.29
C GLY A 71 16.47 12.42 3.93
N LYS A 72 17.04 13.60 4.19
CA LYS A 72 16.33 14.88 4.03
C LYS A 72 15.75 15.10 2.62
N LYS A 73 16.40 14.56 1.59
CA LYS A 73 15.94 14.71 0.20
C LYS A 73 14.76 13.77 -0.07
N GLU A 74 14.90 12.51 0.31
CA GLU A 74 13.92 11.45 0.13
C GLU A 74 12.65 11.72 0.95
N ASP A 75 12.82 12.11 2.21
CA ASP A 75 11.76 12.52 3.14
C ASP A 75 10.96 13.71 2.56
N LYS A 76 11.66 14.70 1.98
CA LYS A 76 11.01 15.84 1.34
C LYS A 76 10.24 15.43 0.07
N LEU A 77 10.77 14.50 -0.72
CA LEU A 77 10.09 14.02 -1.94
C LEU A 77 8.76 13.33 -1.61
N ILE A 78 8.71 12.46 -0.60
CA ILE A 78 7.46 11.78 -0.23
C ILE A 78 6.44 12.75 0.39
N GLU A 79 6.89 13.72 1.19
CA GLU A 79 6.02 14.75 1.76
C GLU A 79 5.46 15.70 0.71
N GLN A 80 6.28 16.14 -0.25
CA GLN A 80 5.83 16.96 -1.39
C GLN A 80 4.83 16.19 -2.24
N TYR A 81 5.11 14.93 -2.56
CA TYR A 81 4.19 14.11 -3.34
C TYR A 81 2.85 13.88 -2.65
N PHE A 82 2.85 13.73 -1.32
CA PHE A 82 1.62 13.68 -0.54
C PHE A 82 0.82 14.99 -0.63
N GLN A 83 1.46 16.16 -0.58
CA GLN A 83 0.76 17.43 -0.77
C GLN A 83 0.19 17.57 -2.19
N GLU A 84 0.95 17.17 -3.22
CA GLU A 84 0.47 17.14 -4.60
C GLU A 84 -0.80 16.29 -4.73
N ILE A 85 -0.87 15.14 -4.07
CA ILE A 85 -2.08 14.28 -4.05
C ILE A 85 -3.27 15.00 -3.38
N LYS A 86 -3.04 15.74 -2.29
CA LYS A 86 -4.11 16.50 -1.62
C LYS A 86 -4.65 17.64 -2.48
N GLU A 87 -3.79 18.26 -3.29
CA GLU A 87 -4.15 19.38 -4.16
C GLU A 87 -4.80 18.92 -5.47
N GLN A 88 -4.24 17.89 -6.11
CA GLN A 88 -4.56 17.50 -7.49
C GLN A 88 -5.28 16.15 -7.58
N GLY A 89 -5.34 15.38 -6.50
CA GLY A 89 -5.81 14.00 -6.49
C GLY A 89 -4.75 12.99 -6.90
N LEU A 90 -5.17 11.74 -6.98
CA LEU A 90 -4.29 10.65 -7.39
C LEU A 90 -4.09 10.66 -8.92
N PRO A 91 -2.87 10.44 -9.42
CA PRO A 91 -2.54 10.59 -10.83
C PRO A 91 -2.91 9.34 -11.65
N PHE A 92 -4.13 8.84 -11.47
CA PHE A 92 -4.62 7.71 -12.25
C PHE A 92 -5.15 8.16 -13.60
N ASP A 93 -4.79 7.40 -14.65
CA ASP A 93 -5.30 7.62 -16.00
C ASP A 93 -6.81 7.34 -16.03
N SER A 94 -7.62 8.35 -16.33
CA SER A 94 -9.08 8.26 -16.36
C SER A 94 -9.58 7.17 -17.31
N ASN A 95 -8.89 6.91 -18.42
CA ASN A 95 -9.30 5.91 -19.41
C ASN A 95 -9.14 4.48 -18.92
N ASN A 96 -8.21 4.24 -17.99
CA ASN A 96 -7.81 2.92 -17.54
C ASN A 96 -8.22 2.60 -16.10
N SER A 97 -8.54 3.64 -15.32
CA SER A 97 -8.82 3.53 -13.89
C SER A 97 -10.30 3.53 -13.54
N GLU A 98 -11.18 3.88 -14.48
CA GLU A 98 -12.64 3.99 -14.25
C GLU A 98 -13.24 2.73 -13.63
N LYS A 99 -12.82 1.54 -14.09
CA LYS A 99 -13.25 0.25 -13.52
C LYS A 99 -12.92 0.05 -12.03
N TYR A 100 -12.00 0.83 -11.49
CA TYR A 100 -11.67 0.81 -10.07
C TYR A 100 -12.42 1.88 -9.29
N SER A 101 -13.18 2.77 -9.93
CA SER A 101 -13.92 3.88 -9.32
C SER A 101 -13.04 4.69 -8.36
N PRO A 102 -12.01 5.41 -8.85
CA PRO A 102 -11.07 6.12 -7.98
C PRO A 102 -11.78 7.18 -7.14
N LEU A 103 -11.33 7.38 -5.89
CA LEU A 103 -11.86 8.44 -5.05
C LEU A 103 -11.58 9.81 -5.66
N SER A 104 -12.55 10.70 -5.55
CA SER A 104 -12.38 12.11 -5.89
C SER A 104 -11.44 12.81 -4.92
N ILE A 105 -10.90 13.96 -5.35
CA ILE A 105 -10.07 14.84 -4.50
C ILE A 105 -10.80 15.22 -3.21
N LYS A 106 -12.11 15.49 -3.30
CA LYS A 106 -12.93 15.85 -2.14
C LYS A 106 -13.02 14.69 -1.14
N GLU A 107 -13.28 13.48 -1.63
CA GLU A 107 -13.35 12.28 -0.77
C GLU A 107 -11.99 11.97 -0.14
N LEU A 108 -10.90 12.03 -0.91
CA LEU A 108 -9.54 11.86 -0.38
C LEU A 108 -9.24 12.86 0.73
N ASN A 109 -9.55 14.15 0.54
CA ASN A 109 -9.27 15.18 1.55
C ASN A 109 -10.11 15.05 2.82
N LEU A 110 -11.27 14.38 2.78
CA LEU A 110 -12.04 14.05 3.99
C LEU A 110 -11.35 12.96 4.83
N ILE A 111 -10.65 12.04 4.16
CA ILE A 111 -10.02 10.86 4.77
C ILE A 111 -8.58 11.11 5.20
N LEU A 112 -7.79 11.84 4.39
CA LEU A 112 -6.36 12.03 4.63
C LEU A 112 -6.07 13.14 5.65
N SER A 113 -5.71 12.72 6.86
CA SER A 113 -5.39 13.64 7.97
C SER A 113 -3.96 14.19 7.92
N GLY A 114 -2.97 13.41 7.46
CA GLY A 114 -1.60 13.88 7.34
C GLY A 114 -0.58 12.79 7.00
N ILE A 115 0.68 13.20 6.91
CA ILE A 115 1.85 12.34 6.71
C ILE A 115 2.97 12.78 7.67
N GLU A 116 3.68 11.81 8.28
CA GLU A 116 4.80 12.11 9.17
C GLU A 116 5.91 11.04 9.09
N GLY A 117 7.14 11.49 8.90
CA GLY A 117 8.32 10.62 8.95
C GLY A 117 8.70 10.25 10.39
N LYS A 118 8.93 8.96 10.64
CA LYS A 118 9.38 8.41 11.92
C LYS A 118 10.71 7.66 11.76
N THR A 119 11.46 7.53 12.85
CA THR A 119 12.67 6.70 12.89
C THR A 119 12.32 5.22 12.98
N LYS A 120 13.22 4.35 12.51
CA LYS A 120 13.03 2.88 12.46
C LYS A 120 12.67 2.22 13.80
N ASN A 121 13.06 2.84 14.91
CA ASN A 121 12.84 2.29 16.26
C ASN A 121 11.38 2.40 16.73
N ARG A 122 10.44 2.81 15.88
CA ARG A 122 9.02 2.84 16.21
C ARG A 122 8.39 1.44 16.02
N PRO A 123 7.76 0.85 17.05
CA PRO A 123 7.17 -0.48 16.95
C PRO A 123 6.17 -0.65 15.80
N LYS A 124 5.40 0.40 15.47
CA LYS A 124 4.44 0.36 14.36
C LYS A 124 5.11 0.16 12.99
N LEU A 125 6.27 0.77 12.77
CA LEU A 125 7.02 0.60 11.51
C LEU A 125 7.63 -0.80 11.44
N GLN A 126 8.17 -1.29 12.56
CA GLN A 126 8.69 -2.66 12.64
C GLN A 126 7.60 -3.70 12.39
N LEU A 127 6.40 -3.50 12.94
CA LEU A 127 5.25 -4.37 12.68
C LEU A 127 4.84 -4.36 11.20
N ALA A 128 4.87 -3.19 10.54
CA ALA A 128 4.61 -3.10 9.11
C ALA A 128 5.67 -3.86 8.27
N ASP A 129 6.95 -3.72 8.60
CA ASP A 129 8.05 -4.46 7.94
C ASP A 129 7.90 -5.98 8.09
N LEU A 130 7.51 -6.43 9.28
CA LEU A 130 7.26 -7.85 9.57
C LEU A 130 6.10 -8.43 8.75
N CYS A 131 5.08 -7.62 8.47
CA CYS A 131 3.95 -8.03 7.63
C CYS A 131 4.28 -7.98 6.13
N LEU A 132 5.23 -7.13 5.70
CA LEU A 132 5.51 -6.90 4.29
C LEU A 132 6.09 -8.15 3.61
N TYR A 133 7.10 -8.78 4.22
CA TYR A 133 7.78 -9.95 3.65
C TYR A 133 6.84 -11.11 3.28
N PRO A 134 5.98 -11.63 4.18
CA PRO A 134 5.08 -12.73 3.83
C PRO A 134 4.10 -12.36 2.71
N VAL A 135 3.62 -11.11 2.67
CA VAL A 135 2.74 -10.64 1.60
C VAL A 135 3.47 -10.63 0.26
N VAL A 136 4.66 -10.03 0.19
CA VAL A 136 5.48 -9.98 -1.04
C VAL A 136 5.76 -11.37 -1.58
N ARG A 137 6.13 -12.32 -0.69
CA ARG A 137 6.50 -13.68 -1.09
C ARG A 137 5.30 -14.57 -1.43
N SER A 138 4.08 -14.20 -1.04
CA SER A 138 2.90 -15.06 -1.25
C SER A 138 2.61 -15.39 -2.72
N LYS A 139 3.07 -14.57 -3.66
CA LYS A 139 2.90 -14.82 -5.09
C LYS A 139 3.82 -15.92 -5.62
N ASP A 140 5.06 -15.98 -5.13
CA ASP A 140 6.05 -16.99 -5.54
C ASP A 140 6.08 -18.20 -4.60
N ASN A 141 5.61 -18.02 -3.36
CA ASN A 141 5.56 -19.03 -2.32
C ASN A 141 4.23 -18.90 -1.55
N PRO A 142 3.13 -19.41 -2.13
CA PRO A 142 1.80 -19.36 -1.51
C PRO A 142 1.71 -20.18 -0.22
N GLU A 143 2.62 -21.13 -0.01
CA GLU A 143 2.71 -21.97 1.20
C GLU A 143 3.49 -21.30 2.35
N ASN A 144 3.86 -20.02 2.21
CA ASN A 144 4.51 -19.28 3.27
C ASN A 144 3.64 -19.28 4.54
N LYS A 145 4.11 -19.95 5.59
CA LYS A 145 3.39 -20.12 6.87
C LYS A 145 2.96 -18.80 7.52
N ALA A 146 3.78 -17.75 7.40
CA ALA A 146 3.44 -16.44 7.96
C ALA A 146 2.32 -15.76 7.15
N PHE A 147 2.32 -15.90 5.82
CA PHE A 147 1.22 -15.42 4.99
C PHE A 147 -0.08 -16.16 5.27
N ILE A 148 -0.01 -17.49 5.40
CA ILE A 148 -1.15 -18.32 5.79
C ILE A 148 -1.70 -17.87 7.15
N ALA A 149 -0.83 -17.66 8.15
CA ALA A 149 -1.25 -17.19 9.46
C ALA A 149 -1.95 -15.82 9.40
N LEU A 150 -1.46 -14.86 8.60
CA LEU A 150 -2.14 -13.57 8.40
C LEU A 150 -3.54 -13.75 7.78
N LYS A 151 -3.69 -14.70 6.85
CA LYS A 151 -4.97 -15.00 6.22
C LYS A 151 -5.96 -15.68 7.18
N GLU A 152 -5.52 -16.72 7.87
CA GLU A 152 -6.33 -17.48 8.83
C GLU A 152 -6.82 -16.62 10.00
N ASN A 153 -6.05 -15.60 10.39
CA ASN A 153 -6.43 -14.65 11.43
C ASN A 153 -7.20 -13.42 10.88
N ASN A 154 -7.61 -13.42 9.62
CA ASN A 154 -8.37 -12.35 8.97
C ASN A 154 -7.68 -10.97 9.03
N LEU A 155 -6.35 -10.93 8.93
CA LEU A 155 -5.56 -9.69 8.99
C LEU A 155 -5.27 -9.12 7.62
N ILE A 156 -5.34 -9.93 6.55
CA ILE A 156 -5.22 -9.43 5.18
C ILE A 156 -6.51 -8.72 4.79
N ILE A 157 -6.40 -7.53 4.19
CA ILE A 157 -7.56 -6.74 3.74
C ILE A 157 -8.57 -7.55 2.92
N ASP A 158 -8.12 -8.45 2.05
CA ASP A 158 -8.98 -9.29 1.21
C ASP A 158 -10.00 -10.10 2.02
N GLN A 159 -9.70 -10.44 3.28
CA GLN A 159 -10.62 -11.17 4.17
C GLN A 159 -11.71 -10.27 4.78
N LYS A 160 -11.61 -8.95 4.60
CA LYS A 160 -12.60 -7.96 5.06
C LYS A 160 -13.51 -7.45 3.93
N LEU A 161 -13.29 -7.92 2.71
CA LEU A 161 -13.94 -7.40 1.51
C LEU A 161 -14.85 -8.44 0.87
N GLY A 162 -15.92 -7.99 0.24
CA GLY A 162 -16.68 -8.82 -0.70
C GLY A 162 -15.85 -9.13 -1.95
N THR A 163 -16.12 -10.25 -2.62
CA THR A 163 -15.37 -10.72 -3.80
C THR A 163 -15.18 -9.64 -4.88
N GLU A 164 -16.21 -8.83 -5.14
CA GLU A 164 -16.18 -7.77 -6.15
C GLU A 164 -15.22 -6.62 -5.75
N GLN A 165 -15.09 -6.34 -4.46
CA GLN A 165 -14.28 -5.27 -3.91
C GLN A 165 -12.79 -5.61 -3.82
N VAL A 166 -12.41 -6.89 -3.80
CA VAL A 166 -11.01 -7.33 -3.72
C VAL A 166 -10.20 -6.75 -4.90
N SER A 167 -10.81 -6.70 -6.09
CA SER A 167 -10.15 -6.19 -7.29
C SER A 167 -9.73 -4.72 -7.17
N SER A 168 -10.50 -3.89 -6.47
CA SER A 168 -10.31 -2.44 -6.35
C SER A 168 -9.64 -2.02 -5.04
N THR A 169 -9.91 -2.72 -3.93
CA THR A 169 -9.52 -2.32 -2.56
C THR A 169 -8.55 -3.30 -1.89
N GLY A 170 -8.46 -4.55 -2.37
CA GLY A 170 -7.65 -5.61 -1.77
C GLY A 170 -6.13 -5.44 -1.91
N LEU A 171 -5.36 -6.49 -1.69
CA LEU A 171 -3.93 -6.50 -2.01
C LEU A 171 -3.69 -6.28 -3.51
N LYS A 172 -2.65 -5.51 -3.86
CA LYS A 172 -2.29 -5.29 -5.26
C LYS A 172 -0.92 -5.87 -5.61
N TYR A 173 -0.92 -6.83 -6.53
CA TYR A 173 0.27 -7.24 -7.27
C TYR A 173 0.28 -6.53 -8.62
N TYR A 174 1.30 -5.71 -8.87
CA TYR A 174 1.41 -4.85 -10.04
C TYR A 174 2.61 -5.22 -10.90
N CYS A 175 2.40 -5.26 -12.22
CA CYS A 175 3.37 -5.71 -13.22
C CYS A 175 3.89 -7.15 -13.03
N PHE A 176 3.10 -8.01 -12.41
CA PHE A 176 3.34 -9.46 -12.44
C PHE A 176 2.63 -10.05 -13.66
N TYR A 177 3.35 -10.85 -14.45
CA TYR A 177 2.86 -11.56 -15.63
C TYR A 177 2.90 -13.07 -15.38
#